data_AF-A0A7S1TA02-F1
#
_entry.id   AF-A0A7S1TA02-F1
#
_cell.length_a   1.000
_cell.length_b   1.000
_cell.length_c   1.000
_cell.angle_alpha   90.00
_cell.angle_beta   90.00
_cell.angle_gamma   90.00
#
_symmetry.space_group_name_H-M   'P 1'
#
loop_
_entity.id
_entity.type
_entity.pdbx_description
1 polymer ?
#
loop_
_entity_poly.entity_id
_entity_poly.type
_entity_poly.pdbx_seq_one_letter_code
_entity_poly.pdbx_strand_id
1 'polypeptide(L)'
;VMLFFARYVAMVFSPDEAIQELFHEVRVPMVAMMVLMTLAVLLERIPMAMGRTSVVLGVGLVGSWVGQVPGVYIGVYLWRNDLVGLFTGVACGYALLCLLLTAIIMCTNWERFALEAQRRSETAKTDAGGPREGNATE
;
A
#
# COMPACT_ATOMS: atom_id res chain seq x y z
N VAL A 1 17.95 0.68 -10.53
CA VAL A 1 19.21 0.94 -9.78
C VAL A 1 19.54 -0.20 -8.84
N MET A 2 18.69 -0.56 -7.86
CA MET A 2 18.96 -1.64 -6.90
C MET A 2 19.34 -2.99 -7.52
N LEU A 3 18.67 -3.45 -8.60
CA LEU A 3 18.98 -4.75 -9.23
C LEU A 3 20.41 -4.85 -9.80
N PHE A 4 20.94 -3.76 -10.35
CA PHE A 4 22.22 -3.74 -11.05
C PHE A 4 23.37 -3.19 -10.19
N PHE A 5 23.07 -2.32 -9.23
CA PHE A 5 24.06 -1.62 -8.40
C PHE A 5 23.99 -1.99 -6.92
N ALA A 6 23.35 -3.11 -6.54
CA ALA A 6 23.18 -3.54 -5.15
C ALA A 6 24.49 -3.51 -4.33
N ARG A 7 25.61 -3.99 -4.89
CA ARG A 7 26.92 -3.96 -4.20
C ARG A 7 27.44 -2.54 -3.96
N TYR A 8 27.29 -1.64 -4.94
CA TYR A 8 27.70 -0.24 -4.78
C TYR A 8 26.82 0.51 -3.78
N VAL A 9 25.53 0.18 -3.74
CA VAL A 9 24.63 0.72 -2.71
C VAL A 9 25.01 0.18 -1.34
N ALA A 10 25.36 -1.10 -1.23
CA ALA A 10 25.78 -1.71 0.03
C ALA A 10 27.06 -1.09 0.60
N MET A 11 28.02 -0.68 -0.25
CA MET A 11 29.23 0.03 0.16
C MET A 11 28.94 1.35 0.88
N VAL A 12 27.80 2.01 0.61
CA VAL A 12 27.38 3.22 1.33
C VAL A 12 27.01 2.90 2.78
N PHE A 13 26.50 1.70 3.04
CA PHE A 13 26.05 1.27 4.36
C PHE A 13 27.16 0.60 5.19
N SER A 14 28.01 -0.22 4.56
CA SER A 14 29.11 -0.89 5.24
C SER A 14 30.25 -1.26 4.28
N PRO A 15 31.52 -1.12 4.71
CA PRO A 15 32.67 -1.60 3.95
C PRO A 15 32.85 -3.14 4.03
N ASP A 16 32.12 -3.84 4.91
CA ASP A 16 32.23 -5.29 5.09
C ASP A 16 31.71 -6.07 3.87
N GLU A 17 32.54 -6.95 3.31
CA GLU A 17 32.23 -7.78 2.15
C GLU A 17 31.05 -8.73 2.41
N ALA A 18 30.91 -9.24 3.64
CA ALA A 18 29.82 -10.15 3.99
C ALA A 18 28.44 -9.46 3.88
N ILE A 19 28.37 -8.18 4.27
CA ILE A 19 27.15 -7.37 4.15
C ILE A 19 26.86 -7.05 2.68
N GLN A 20 27.89 -6.78 1.87
CA GLN A 20 27.73 -6.51 0.44
C GLN A 20 27.21 -7.73 -0.33
N GLU A 21 27.69 -8.92 0.01
CA GLU A 21 27.22 -10.18 -0.56
C GLU A 21 25.76 -10.44 -0.16
N LEU A 22 25.40 -10.20 1.09
CA LEU A 22 24.02 -10.32 1.56
C LEU A 22 23.06 -9.37 0.81
N PHE A 23 23.48 -8.13 0.56
CA PHE A 23 22.72 -7.17 -0.26
C PHE A 23 22.57 -7.63 -1.72
N HIS A 24 23.59 -8.30 -2.26
CA HIS A 24 23.55 -8.85 -3.61
C HIS A 24 22.58 -10.04 -3.70
N GLU A 25 22.52 -10.90 -2.69
CA GLU A 25 21.58 -12.03 -2.66
C GLU A 25 20.12 -11.58 -2.49
N VAL A 26 19.88 -10.61 -1.61
CA VAL A 26 18.52 -10.13 -1.27
C VAL A 26 17.95 -9.15 -2.29
N ARG A 27 18.74 -8.68 -3.26
CA ARG A 27 18.35 -7.62 -4.21
C ARG A 27 17.02 -7.89 -4.92
N VAL A 28 16.76 -9.14 -5.31
CA VAL A 28 15.57 -9.51 -6.10
C VAL A 28 14.30 -9.43 -5.25
N PRO A 29 14.19 -10.16 -4.11
CA PRO A 29 13.02 -10.05 -3.26
C PRO A 29 12.85 -8.65 -2.68
N MET A 30 13.94 -7.93 -2.39
CA MET A 30 13.87 -6.55 -1.91
C MET A 30 13.27 -5.61 -2.96
N VAL A 31 13.65 -5.73 -4.24
CA VAL A 31 13.07 -4.93 -5.32
C VAL A 31 11.61 -5.32 -5.57
N ALA A 32 11.29 -6.61 -5.56
CA ALA A 32 9.91 -7.08 -5.67
C ALA A 32 9.04 -6.49 -4.54
N MET A 33 9.53 -6.51 -3.30
CA MET A 33 8.88 -5.90 -2.15
C MET A 33 8.64 -4.40 -2.37
N MET A 34 9.65 -3.65 -2.81
CA MET A 34 9.51 -2.21 -3.06
C MET A 34 8.46 -1.89 -4.14
N VAL A 35 8.45 -2.66 -5.23
CA VAL A 35 7.47 -2.49 -6.31
C VAL A 35 6.06 -2.80 -5.81
N LEU A 36 5.88 -3.93 -5.14
CA LEU A 36 4.57 -4.34 -4.62
C LEU A 36 4.07 -3.41 -3.53
N MET A 37 4.95 -2.94 -2.65
CA MET A 37 4.61 -1.93 -1.64
C MET A 37 4.14 -0.63 -2.31
N THR A 38 4.87 -0.16 -3.33
CA THR A 38 4.49 1.06 -4.06
C THR A 38 3.14 0.87 -4.76
N LEU A 39 2.93 -0.29 -5.39
CA LEU A 39 1.67 -0.62 -6.03
C LEU A 39 0.51 -0.69 -5.03
N ALA A 40 0.72 -1.30 -3.85
CA ALA A 40 -0.26 -1.35 -2.79
C ALA A 40 -0.64 0.08 -2.35
N VAL A 41 0.34 0.94 -2.09
CA VAL A 41 0.09 2.35 -1.74
C VAL A 41 -0.73 3.05 -2.82
N LEU A 42 -0.47 2.82 -4.11
CA LEU A 42 -1.25 3.42 -5.20
C LEU A 42 -2.69 2.87 -5.22
N LEU A 43 -2.87 1.56 -5.06
CA LEU A 43 -4.19 0.93 -5.05
C LEU A 43 -5.03 1.40 -3.86
N GLU A 44 -4.43 1.57 -2.68
CA GLU A 44 -5.12 2.07 -1.49
C GLU A 44 -5.69 3.49 -1.67
N ARG A 45 -5.03 4.33 -2.47
CA ARG A 45 -5.50 5.70 -2.74
C ARG A 45 -6.86 5.72 -3.43
N ILE A 46 -7.18 4.71 -4.23
CA ILE A 46 -8.44 4.65 -4.97
C ILE A 46 -9.64 4.50 -4.01
N PRO A 47 -9.72 3.49 -3.13
CA PRO A 47 -10.81 3.42 -2.16
C PRO A 47 -10.78 4.52 -1.10
N MET A 48 -9.60 5.04 -0.73
CA MET A 48 -9.52 6.23 0.13
C MET A 48 -10.20 7.44 -0.51
N ALA A 49 -9.96 7.71 -1.80
CA ALA A 49 -10.61 8.80 -2.53
C ALA A 49 -12.14 8.62 -2.64
N MET A 50 -12.63 7.37 -2.66
CA MET A 50 -14.07 7.05 -2.61
C MET A 50 -14.69 7.24 -1.21
N GLY A 51 -13.89 7.58 -0.19
CA GLY A 51 -14.32 7.67 1.21
C GLY A 51 -14.51 6.31 1.89
N ARG A 52 -13.91 5.23 1.35
CA ARG A 52 -13.98 3.88 1.93
C ARG A 52 -12.78 3.55 2.81
N THR A 53 -12.33 4.50 3.62
CA THR A 53 -11.12 4.36 4.45
C THR A 53 -11.21 3.19 5.42
N SER A 54 -12.39 2.89 5.98
CA SER A 54 -12.59 1.73 6.87
C SER A 54 -12.30 0.38 6.18
N VAL A 55 -12.65 0.26 4.90
CA VAL A 55 -12.36 -0.94 4.09
C VAL A 55 -10.86 -1.07 3.86
N VAL A 56 -10.19 0.04 3.54
CA VAL A 56 -8.72 0.06 3.37
C VAL A 56 -8.01 -0.36 4.66
N LEU A 57 -8.45 0.16 5.81
CA LEU A 57 -7.89 -0.23 7.11
C LEU A 57 -8.10 -1.71 7.42
N GLY A 58 -9.30 -2.24 7.17
CA GLY A 58 -9.59 -3.66 7.37
C GLY A 58 -8.74 -4.57 6.47
N VAL A 59 -8.63 -4.23 5.19
CA VAL A 59 -7.82 -4.98 4.22
C VAL A 59 -6.33 -4.86 4.51
N GLY A 60 -5.85 -3.69 4.94
CA GLY A 60 -4.47 -3.48 5.40
C GLY A 60 -4.13 -4.31 6.64
N LEU A 61 -5.06 -4.43 7.58
CA LEU A 61 -4.90 -5.30 8.76
C LEU A 61 -4.80 -6.78 8.35
N VAL A 62 -5.69 -7.25 7.47
CA VAL A 62 -5.66 -8.62 6.95
C VAL A 62 -4.38 -8.87 6.16
N GLY A 63 -3.99 -7.95 5.27
CA GLY A 63 -2.75 -8.06 4.50
C GLY A 63 -1.51 -8.13 5.40
N SER A 64 -1.50 -7.41 6.52
CA SER A 64 -0.38 -7.40 7.45
C SER A 64 -0.34 -8.66 8.33
N TRP A 65 -1.45 -9.00 8.99
CA TRP A 65 -1.50 -10.08 9.98
C TRP A 65 -1.71 -11.48 9.37
N VAL A 66 -2.42 -11.59 8.25
CA VAL A 66 -2.69 -12.86 7.59
C VAL A 66 -1.78 -13.06 6.38
N GLY A 67 -1.36 -11.98 5.73
CA GLY A 67 -0.41 -12.02 4.61
C GLY A 67 1.05 -11.97 5.04
N GLN A 68 1.50 -10.81 5.51
CA GLN A 68 2.92 -10.54 5.75
C GLN A 68 3.50 -11.36 6.90
N VAL A 69 2.87 -11.35 8.09
CA VAL A 69 3.41 -12.06 9.27
C VAL A 69 3.55 -13.58 9.02
N PRO A 70 2.52 -14.28 8.52
CA PRO A 70 2.64 -15.71 8.19
C PRO A 70 3.57 -15.93 6.99
N GLY A 71 3.56 -15.03 6.00
CA GLY A 71 4.45 -15.10 4.84
C GLY A 71 5.94 -15.05 5.24
N VAL A 72 6.31 -14.16 6.16
CA VAL A 72 7.67 -14.09 6.72
C VAL A 72 7.97 -15.31 7.57
N TYR A 73 7.03 -15.75 8.41
CA TYR A 73 7.22 -16.96 9.21
C TYR A 73 7.51 -18.18 8.33
N ILE A 74 6.71 -18.40 7.29
CA ILE A 74 6.91 -19.48 6.32
C ILE A 74 8.23 -19.29 5.56
N GLY A 75 8.50 -18.08 5.05
CA GLY A 75 9.70 -17.79 4.27
C GLY A 75 10.99 -18.03 5.04
N VAL A 76 11.05 -17.60 6.30
CA VAL A 76 12.24 -17.72 7.15
C VAL A 76 12.36 -19.13 7.72
N TYR A 77 11.33 -19.63 8.40
CA TYR A 77 11.44 -20.86 9.18
C TYR A 77 11.23 -22.14 8.36
N LEU A 78 10.45 -22.11 7.28
CA LEU A 78 10.13 -23.31 6.50
C LEU A 78 10.91 -23.39 5.17
N TRP A 79 11.50 -22.30 4.70
CA TRP A 79 12.17 -22.30 3.38
C TRP A 79 13.65 -21.92 3.44
N ARG A 80 13.99 -20.67 3.79
CA ARG A 80 15.38 -20.22 3.94
C ARG A 80 15.50 -19.36 5.19
N ASN A 81 16.33 -19.80 6.12
CA ASN A 81 16.66 -19.07 7.35
C ASN A 81 17.63 -17.90 7.06
N ASP A 82 17.25 -17.00 6.15
CA ASP A 82 18.04 -15.86 5.74
C ASP A 82 17.18 -14.64 5.37
N LEU A 83 17.83 -13.54 4.98
CA LEU A 83 17.12 -12.33 4.55
C LEU A 83 16.33 -12.54 3.25
N VAL A 84 16.75 -13.44 2.37
CA VAL A 84 15.99 -13.75 1.14
C VAL A 84 14.61 -14.29 1.50
N GLY A 85 14.54 -15.24 2.44
CA GLY A 85 13.29 -15.77 2.98
C GLY A 85 12.41 -14.70 3.61
N LEU A 86 13.02 -13.80 4.40
CA LEU A 86 12.33 -12.67 5.03
C LEU A 86 11.71 -11.72 4.01
N PHE A 87 12.50 -11.16 3.09
CA PHE A 87 12.01 -10.19 2.10
C PHE A 87 11.03 -10.82 1.10
N THR A 88 11.19 -12.11 0.79
CA THR A 88 10.22 -12.82 -0.05
C THR A 88 8.88 -12.97 0.67
N GLY A 89 8.90 -13.30 1.97
CA GLY A 89 7.69 -13.35 2.79
C GLY A 89 6.95 -12.01 2.84
N VAL A 90 7.68 -10.91 3.02
CA VAL A 90 7.10 -9.55 2.99
C VAL A 90 6.52 -9.23 1.60
N ALA A 91 7.27 -9.53 0.53
CA ALA A 91 6.80 -9.32 -0.84
C ALA A 91 5.50 -10.10 -1.13
N CYS A 92 5.40 -11.35 -0.70
CA CYS A 92 4.18 -12.15 -0.81
C CYS A 92 2.98 -11.51 -0.09
N GLY A 93 3.20 -10.95 1.11
CA GLY A 93 2.16 -10.23 1.84
C GLY A 93 1.68 -8.97 1.11
N TYR A 94 2.60 -8.19 0.52
CA TYR A 94 2.22 -7.06 -0.34
C TYR A 94 1.51 -7.49 -1.63
N ALA A 95 1.89 -8.63 -2.22
CA ALA A 95 1.19 -9.18 -3.39
C ALA A 95 -0.26 -9.53 -3.03
N LEU A 96 -0.48 -10.19 -1.89
CA LEU A 96 -1.83 -10.48 -1.39
C LEU A 96 -2.63 -9.19 -1.17
N LEU A 97 -2.02 -8.19 -0.54
CA LEU A 97 -2.66 -6.89 -0.32
C LEU A 97 -3.06 -6.22 -1.65
N CYS A 98 -2.17 -6.21 -2.65
CA CYS A 98 -2.46 -5.70 -3.98
C CYS A 98 -3.64 -6.45 -4.64
N LEU A 99 -3.69 -7.78 -4.51
CA LEU A 99 -4.78 -8.59 -5.06
C LEU A 99 -6.12 -8.27 -4.41
N LEU A 100 -6.15 -8.16 -3.08
CA LEU A 100 -7.37 -7.81 -2.33
C LEU A 100 -7.87 -6.41 -2.72
N LEU A 101 -6.98 -5.42 -2.75
CA LEU A 101 -7.34 -4.06 -3.15
C LEU A 101 -7.80 -3.99 -4.61
N THR A 102 -7.11 -4.68 -5.51
CA THR A 102 -7.49 -4.76 -6.93
C THR A 102 -8.86 -5.41 -7.08
N ALA A 103 -9.14 -6.52 -6.38
CA ALA A 103 -10.43 -7.17 -6.41
C ALA A 103 -11.56 -6.22 -5.94
N ILE A 104 -11.33 -5.47 -4.87
CA ILE A 104 -12.30 -4.48 -4.38
C ILE A 104 -12.55 -3.39 -5.43
N ILE A 105 -11.50 -2.89 -6.06
CA ILE A 105 -11.60 -1.85 -7.10
C ILE A 105 -12.38 -2.39 -8.31
N MET A 106 -12.07 -3.59 -8.78
CA MET A 106 -12.73 -4.20 -9.93
C MET A 106 -14.21 -4.53 -9.67
N CYS A 107 -14.56 -4.89 -8.43
CA CYS A 107 -15.96 -5.15 -8.04
C CYS A 107 -16.73 -3.87 -7.64
N THR A 108 -16.11 -2.69 -7.73
CA THR A 108 -16.76 -1.44 -7.33
C THR A 108 -17.68 -0.91 -8.43
N ASN A 109 -18.93 -0.58 -8.06
CA ASN A 109 -19.85 0.13 -8.96
C ASN A 109 -19.51 1.63 -8.99
N TRP A 110 -18.75 2.02 -9.99
CA TRP A 110 -18.28 3.40 -10.19
C TRP A 110 -19.40 4.43 -10.34
N GLU A 111 -20.52 4.06 -10.96
CA GLU A 111 -21.64 4.97 -11.18
C GLU A 111 -22.27 5.40 -9.86
N ARG A 112 -22.49 4.44 -8.95
CA ARG A 112 -22.98 4.74 -7.60
C ARG A 112 -22.05 5.69 -6.84
N PHE A 113 -20.75 5.47 -6.92
CA PHE A 113 -19.77 6.33 -6.24
C PHE A 113 -19.64 7.71 -6.88
N ALA A 114 -19.81 7.83 -8.19
CA ALA A 114 -19.86 9.12 -8.88
C ALA A 114 -21.07 9.96 -8.44
N LEU A 115 -22.26 9.35 -8.39
CA LEU A 115 -23.48 9.99 -7.89
C LEU A 115 -23.36 10.40 -6.42
N GLU A 116 -22.79 9.55 -5.59
CA GLU A 116 -22.59 9.87 -4.16
C GLU A 116 -21.56 10.99 -3.97
N ALA A 117 -20.50 11.03 -4.77
CA ALA A 117 -19.53 12.12 -4.76
C ALA A 117 -20.15 13.46 -5.21
N GLN A 118 -21.00 13.43 -6.24
CA GLN A 118 -21.76 14.61 -6.67
C GLN A 118 -22.66 15.13 -5.56
N ARG A 119 -23.45 14.25 -4.92
CA ARG A 119 -24.33 14.62 -3.81
C ARG A 119 -23.56 15.24 -2.65
N ARG A 120 -22.40 14.68 -2.28
CA ARG A 120 -21.53 15.24 -1.23
C ARG A 120 -21.03 16.65 -1.58
N SER A 121 -20.73 16.91 -2.85
CA SER A 121 -20.29 18.22 -3.34
C SER A 121 -21.43 19.25 -3.33
N GLU A 122 -22.64 18.86 -3.70
CA GLU A 122 -23.83 19.73 -3.72
C GLU A 122 -24.27 20.13 -2.31
N THR A 123 -24.25 19.20 -1.33
CA THR A 123 -24.50 19.53 0.07
C THR A 123 -23.46 20.52 0.62
N ALA A 124 -22.17 20.29 0.34
CA ALA A 124 -21.10 21.18 0.78
C ALA A 124 -21.23 22.61 0.23
N LYS A 125 -21.75 22.78 -1.00
CA LYS A 125 -22.02 24.11 -1.57
C LYS A 125 -23.20 24.82 -0.90
N THR A 126 -24.21 24.07 -0.48
CA THR A 126 -25.40 24.61 0.18
C THR A 126 -25.04 25.11 1.59
N ASP A 127 -24.21 24.35 2.31
CA ASP A 127 -23.73 24.73 3.65
C ASP A 127 -22.74 25.92 3.60
N ALA A 128 -21.91 25.99 2.55
CA ALA A 128 -21.02 27.13 2.32
C ALA A 128 -21.75 28.39 1.79
N GLY A 129 -22.98 28.23 1.29
CA GLY A 129 -23.82 29.28 0.73
C GLY A 129 -25.04 29.64 1.60
N GLY A 130 -25.06 29.22 2.87
CA GLY A 130 -26.14 29.54 3.81
C GLY A 130 -26.47 31.04 3.81
N PRO A 131 -27.76 31.42 3.84
CA PRO A 131 -28.19 32.79 3.59
C PRO A 131 -27.53 33.75 4.57
N ARG A 132 -27.09 34.91 4.07
CA ARG A 132 -26.98 36.13 4.89
C ARG A 132 -28.39 36.50 5.37
N GLU A 133 -28.91 35.80 6.36
CA GLU A 133 -30.08 36.27 7.09
C GLU A 133 -29.63 37.40 8.00
N GLY A 134 -30.12 38.60 7.66
CA GLY A 134 -29.81 39.84 8.35
C GLY A 134 -30.47 41.01 7.64
N ASN A 135 -31.81 40.99 7.61
CA ASN A 135 -32.62 42.21 7.53
C ASN A 135 -31.98 43.31 8.40
N ALA A 136 -31.51 44.39 7.77
CA ALA A 136 -31.52 45.69 8.41
C ALA A 136 -32.82 46.35 7.96
N THR A 137 -33.84 46.20 8.80
CA THR A 137 -34.98 47.11 8.88
C THR A 137 -34.45 48.53 9.10
N GLU A 138 -34.65 49.42 8.13
CA GLU A 138 -34.98 50.85 8.30
C GLU A 138 -35.83 51.33 7.11
#